data_AF-A0A8X6YDY1-F1
#
_entry.id   AF-A0A8X6YDY1-F1
#
_cell.length_a   1.000
_cell.length_b   1.000
_cell.length_c   1.000
_cell.angle_alpha   90.00
_cell.angle_beta   90.00
_cell.angle_gamma   90.00
#
_symmetry.space_group_name_H-M   'P 1'
#
loop_
_entity.id
_entity.type
_entity.pdbx_description
1 polymer ?
#
loop_
_entity_poly.entity_id
_entity_poly.type
_entity_poly.pdbx_seq_one_letter_code
_entity_poly.pdbx_strand_id
1 'polypeptide(L)'
;MLDGRMQRVEIENEGNQPEENKFELNPDHSHFVIVRDSTINKTGINHFLLKLEQYLSSSESLHCDIDASTPRHHPDVCSLSANEIPVVSLLIQGGYDCARLILEHLKKQLPVVVVRGSGGLADLLAYAYYEVSERPRGIQDAEYVENSLKRELANKIAHHFPHLRENNLARNLFRDRIMECVRYAHQNGQVYLTVLNLHSHSCKLEDLDEHLLRALFKSQRPDLTSWHAQMQKDLLLTLDWNSPHVAMSEVFLKDPSNKFKVDKSIFEQAITRANREDFVDLFLKQGFQIHKYLTPKRLKYLFLKSKRQEFFRSICWEGALGHGLVRIHDHKVW
;
A
#
# COMPACT_ATOMS: atom_id res chain seq x y z
N MET A 1 12.74 26.62 23.56
CA MET A 1 11.62 27.28 22.85
C MET A 1 11.81 26.97 21.38
N LEU A 2 11.06 26.00 20.87
CA LEU A 2 11.05 25.65 19.44
C LEU A 2 9.90 26.46 18.83
N ASP A 3 10.24 27.44 18.00
CA ASP A 3 9.24 28.24 17.28
C ASP A 3 8.45 27.31 16.33
N GLY A 4 7.15 27.17 16.59
CA GLY A 4 6.21 26.31 15.87
C GLY A 4 5.87 26.76 14.46
N ARG A 5 6.83 27.31 13.71
CA ARG A 5 6.69 27.50 12.26
C ARG A 5 7.18 26.22 11.60
N MET A 6 6.26 25.33 11.23
CA MET A 6 6.57 24.24 10.31
C MET A 6 7.14 24.88 9.04
N GLN A 7 8.45 24.77 8.85
CA GLN A 7 9.11 25.15 7.61
C GLN A 7 8.51 24.26 6.53
N ARG A 8 7.79 24.86 5.59
CA ARG A 8 7.32 24.18 4.40
C ARG A 8 8.56 23.65 3.68
N VAL A 9 8.75 22.35 3.70
CA VAL A 9 9.81 21.69 2.91
C VAL A 9 9.30 21.70 1.48
N GLU A 10 9.64 22.76 0.75
CA GLU A 10 9.49 22.78 -0.71
C GLU A 10 10.63 21.93 -1.26
N ILE A 11 10.32 20.67 -1.60
CA ILE A 11 11.24 19.85 -2.38
C ILE A 11 11.12 20.39 -3.80
N GLU A 12 11.99 21.33 -4.16
CA GLU A 12 12.15 21.73 -5.55
C GLU A 12 12.68 20.51 -6.33
N ASN A 13 12.04 20.19 -7.45
CA ASN A 13 12.62 19.23 -8.38
C ASN A 13 13.81 19.91 -9.05
N GLU A 14 14.98 19.79 -8.43
CA GLU A 14 16.26 20.30 -8.93
C GLU A 14 16.80 19.50 -10.12
N GLY A 15 16.00 18.59 -10.71
CA GLY A 15 16.37 17.93 -11.95
C GLY A 15 16.81 18.97 -12.98
N ASN A 16 18.03 18.81 -13.50
CA ASN A 16 18.56 19.66 -14.54
C ASN A 16 17.50 19.85 -15.62
N GLN A 17 17.16 21.10 -15.90
CA GLN A 17 16.37 21.49 -17.07
C GLN A 17 17.35 21.93 -18.15
N PRO A 18 18.01 21.00 -18.87
CA PRO A 18 18.71 21.40 -20.08
C PRO A 18 17.68 22.02 -21.03
N GLU A 19 18.12 23.00 -21.81
CA GLU A 19 17.26 23.72 -22.76
C GLU A 19 16.34 22.76 -23.54
N GLU A 20 15.09 23.18 -23.78
CA GLU A 20 14.01 22.44 -24.48
C GLU A 20 13.08 21.51 -23.65
N ASN A 21 12.68 21.86 -22.42
CA ASN A 21 11.67 21.11 -21.65
C ASN A 21 12.00 19.60 -21.47
N LYS A 22 13.28 19.26 -21.39
CA LYS A 22 13.76 17.90 -21.13
C LYS A 22 14.14 17.79 -19.66
N PHE A 23 13.99 16.60 -19.11
CA PHE A 23 14.38 16.27 -17.74
C PHE A 23 15.34 15.09 -17.78
N GLU A 24 16.36 15.11 -16.93
CA GLU A 24 17.24 13.97 -16.73
C GLU A 24 16.51 12.82 -16.02
N LEU A 25 16.96 11.59 -16.26
CA LEU A 25 16.45 10.42 -15.55
C LEU A 25 17.05 10.39 -14.13
N ASN A 26 16.22 10.15 -13.11
CA ASN A 26 16.67 10.10 -11.72
C ASN A 26 17.53 8.85 -11.45
N PRO A 27 18.81 8.99 -11.08
CA PRO A 27 19.73 7.87 -10.86
C PRO A 27 19.36 6.93 -9.70
N ASP A 28 18.47 7.35 -8.80
CA ASP A 28 18.05 6.54 -7.64
C ASP A 28 17.04 5.43 -8.02
N HIS A 29 16.54 5.42 -9.25
CA HIS A 29 15.69 4.33 -9.74
C HIS A 29 16.50 3.11 -10.17
N SER A 30 16.05 1.91 -9.79
CA SER A 30 16.69 0.66 -10.19
C SER A 30 16.40 0.27 -11.65
N HIS A 31 15.26 0.68 -12.20
CA HIS A 31 14.80 0.32 -13.54
C HIS A 31 14.04 1.49 -14.18
N PHE A 32 14.09 1.57 -15.51
CA PHE A 32 13.33 2.55 -16.29
C PHE A 32 12.51 1.85 -17.36
N VAL A 33 11.25 2.28 -17.50
CA VAL A 33 10.39 1.88 -18.62
C VAL A 33 10.17 3.11 -19.49
N ILE A 34 10.76 3.08 -20.69
CA ILE A 34 10.71 4.21 -21.62
C ILE A 34 9.56 4.00 -22.61
N VAL A 35 8.51 4.79 -22.47
CA VAL A 35 7.32 4.73 -23.32
C VAL A 35 7.40 5.83 -24.39
N ARG A 36 7.40 5.44 -25.66
CA ARG A 36 7.27 6.39 -26.77
C ARG A 36 5.81 6.76 -26.94
N ASP A 37 5.45 7.98 -26.57
CA ASP A 37 4.10 8.51 -26.72
C ASP A 37 3.96 9.35 -28.00
N SER A 38 3.25 8.80 -28.98
CA SER A 38 2.90 9.50 -30.23
C SER A 38 1.46 10.02 -30.24
N THR A 39 0.76 10.02 -29.10
CA THR A 39 -0.63 10.45 -29.00
C THR A 39 -0.77 11.97 -28.94
N ILE A 40 -1.89 12.47 -29.45
CA ILE A 40 -2.27 13.88 -29.33
C ILE A 40 -2.49 14.20 -27.85
N ASN A 41 -1.91 15.30 -27.35
CA ASN A 41 -1.95 15.73 -25.95
C ASN A 41 -1.20 14.82 -24.94
N LYS A 42 -0.24 14.01 -25.39
CA LYS A 42 0.66 13.21 -24.52
C LYS A 42 -0.09 12.32 -23.50
N THR A 43 -1.11 11.61 -23.97
CA THR A 43 -1.99 10.76 -23.14
C THR A 43 -1.58 9.28 -23.12
N GLY A 44 -0.65 8.88 -23.98
CA GLY A 44 -0.21 7.50 -24.15
C GLY A 44 0.47 6.97 -22.91
N ILE A 45 1.18 7.82 -22.16
CA ILE A 45 1.78 7.43 -20.88
C ILE A 45 0.71 7.02 -19.84
N ASN A 46 -0.37 7.79 -19.71
CA ASN A 46 -1.47 7.47 -18.80
C ASN A 46 -2.16 6.16 -19.23
N HIS A 47 -2.36 5.96 -20.54
CA HIS A 47 -2.93 4.72 -21.06
C HIS A 47 -2.05 3.50 -20.78
N PHE A 48 -0.73 3.65 -20.91
CA PHE A 48 0.23 2.59 -20.56
C PHE A 48 0.16 2.24 -19.06
N LEU A 49 0.22 3.25 -18.18
CA LEU A 49 0.14 3.06 -16.73
C LEU A 49 -1.16 2.32 -16.34
N LEU A 50 -2.30 2.80 -16.85
CA LEU A 50 -3.62 2.21 -16.57
C LEU A 50 -3.76 0.76 -17.06
N LYS A 51 -3.01 0.36 -18.09
CA LYS A 51 -2.97 -1.03 -18.58
C LYS A 51 -2.04 -1.89 -17.73
N LEU A 52 -0.89 -1.34 -17.34
CA LEU A 52 0.08 -2.03 -16.50
C LEU A 52 -0.52 -2.33 -15.13
N GLU A 53 -1.13 -1.33 -14.49
CA GLU A 53 -1.80 -1.48 -13.19
C GLU A 53 -2.91 -2.53 -13.25
N GLN A 54 -3.73 -2.50 -14.31
CA GLN A 54 -4.80 -3.49 -14.51
C GLN A 54 -4.26 -4.90 -14.75
N TYR A 55 -3.10 -5.03 -15.40
CA TYR A 55 -2.44 -6.32 -15.58
C TYR A 55 -1.87 -6.84 -14.25
N LEU A 56 -1.28 -5.97 -13.42
CA LEU A 56 -0.77 -6.35 -12.10
C LEU A 56 -1.92 -6.75 -11.15
N SER A 57 -3.04 -6.02 -11.23
CA SER A 57 -4.25 -6.32 -10.47
C SER A 57 -5.11 -7.40 -11.11
N SER A 58 -4.68 -8.12 -12.15
CA SER A 58 -5.44 -9.27 -12.67
C SER A 58 -4.85 -10.56 -12.11
N SER A 59 -5.73 -11.46 -11.66
CA SER A 59 -5.36 -12.79 -11.16
C SER A 59 -4.75 -13.69 -12.23
N GLU A 60 -4.94 -13.37 -13.52
CA GLU A 60 -4.36 -14.08 -14.67
C GLU A 60 -2.84 -13.86 -14.81
N SER A 61 -2.29 -12.78 -14.24
CA SER A 61 -0.86 -12.43 -14.37
C SER A 61 0.11 -13.38 -13.64
N LEU A 62 -0.38 -14.12 -12.65
CA LEU A 62 0.44 -15.02 -11.82
C LEU A 62 0.30 -16.50 -12.22
N HIS A 63 -0.43 -16.80 -13.30
CA HIS A 63 -0.41 -18.13 -13.92
C HIS A 63 0.77 -18.21 -14.90
N CYS A 64 1.99 -17.93 -14.42
CA CYS A 64 3.18 -18.43 -15.08
C CYS A 64 3.28 -19.93 -14.75
N ASP A 65 3.38 -20.76 -15.78
CA ASP A 65 3.55 -22.21 -15.70
C ASP A 65 4.75 -22.57 -14.80
N ILE A 66 4.51 -22.79 -13.51
CA ILE A 66 5.52 -23.31 -12.59
C ILE A 66 5.45 -24.83 -12.72
N ASP A 67 6.22 -25.37 -13.66
CA ASP A 67 6.63 -26.78 -13.64
C ASP A 67 7.14 -27.12 -12.24
N ALA A 68 6.55 -28.15 -11.64
CA ALA A 68 6.76 -28.60 -10.26
C ALA A 68 8.16 -29.18 -9.97
N SER A 69 9.18 -28.84 -10.77
CA SER A 69 10.49 -29.51 -10.78
C SER A 69 11.69 -28.62 -10.43
N THR A 70 11.53 -27.30 -10.25
CA THR A 70 12.66 -26.43 -9.83
C THR A 70 12.52 -25.95 -8.37
N PRO A 71 13.42 -26.37 -7.46
CA PRO A 71 13.43 -25.86 -6.09
C PRO A 71 13.96 -24.43 -6.06
N ARG A 72 13.14 -23.47 -5.61
CA ARG A 72 13.54 -22.07 -5.43
C ARG A 72 14.62 -21.97 -4.36
N HIS A 73 15.80 -21.45 -4.73
CA HIS A 73 16.91 -21.15 -3.82
C HIS A 73 16.86 -19.74 -3.20
N HIS A 74 15.83 -18.93 -3.48
CA HIS A 74 15.60 -17.64 -2.82
C HIS A 74 14.42 -17.70 -1.84
N PRO A 75 14.64 -17.54 -0.52
CA PRO A 75 13.61 -17.68 0.51
C PRO A 75 12.70 -16.45 0.72
N ASP A 76 12.94 -15.32 0.05
CA ASP A 76 12.26 -14.06 0.35
C ASP A 76 11.10 -13.67 -0.59
N VAL A 77 10.93 -14.36 -1.73
CA VAL A 77 9.77 -14.12 -2.61
C VAL A 77 8.64 -15.05 -2.19
N CYS A 78 7.81 -14.50 -1.30
CA CYS A 78 6.71 -15.17 -0.66
C CYS A 78 5.77 -15.87 -1.64
N SER A 79 5.15 -16.89 -1.08
CA SER A 79 4.11 -17.74 -1.64
C SER A 79 2.84 -16.93 -1.96
N LEU A 80 2.92 -16.02 -2.94
CA LEU A 80 1.77 -15.49 -3.68
C LEU A 80 1.15 -16.66 -4.45
N SER A 81 0.51 -17.57 -3.73
CA SER A 81 -0.35 -18.58 -4.28
C SER A 81 -1.49 -17.85 -4.98
N ALA A 82 -1.41 -17.72 -6.32
CA ALA A 82 -2.50 -17.38 -7.21
C ALA A 82 -3.42 -16.22 -6.77
N ASN A 83 -2.87 -15.17 -6.15
CA ASN A 83 -3.66 -14.05 -5.63
C ASN A 83 -3.21 -12.73 -6.27
N GLU A 84 -4.21 -11.97 -6.72
CA GLU A 84 -4.14 -10.60 -7.24
C GLU A 84 -3.17 -9.70 -6.46
N ILE A 85 -2.32 -8.93 -7.16
CA ILE A 85 -1.42 -7.99 -6.52
C ILE A 85 -2.22 -6.71 -6.18
N PRO A 86 -2.29 -6.30 -4.90
CA PRO A 86 -2.99 -5.07 -4.55
C PRO A 86 -2.22 -3.85 -5.08
N VAL A 87 -2.92 -2.99 -5.82
CA VAL A 87 -2.37 -1.74 -6.37
C VAL A 87 -3.06 -0.55 -5.70
N VAL A 88 -2.26 0.43 -5.27
CA VAL A 88 -2.74 1.69 -4.69
C VAL A 88 -1.97 2.85 -5.31
N SER A 89 -2.67 3.94 -5.61
CA SER A 89 -2.07 5.16 -6.16
C SER A 89 -1.90 6.21 -5.07
N LEU A 90 -0.73 6.84 -4.98
CA LEU A 90 -0.43 7.91 -4.03
C LEU A 90 -0.32 9.24 -4.77
N LEU A 91 -1.14 10.22 -4.40
CA LEU A 91 -1.13 11.57 -4.96
C LEU A 91 -0.44 12.54 -3.99
N ILE A 92 0.72 13.06 -4.42
CA ILE A 92 1.49 14.10 -3.74
C ILE A 92 1.56 15.31 -4.67
N GLN A 93 1.13 16.47 -4.18
CA GLN A 93 1.04 17.74 -4.89
C GLN A 93 0.20 17.66 -6.17
N GLY A 94 0.76 17.20 -7.29
CA GLY A 94 0.07 17.03 -8.56
C GLY A 94 -0.39 18.33 -9.24
N GLY A 95 -0.65 18.24 -10.54
CA GLY A 95 -1.07 19.38 -11.38
C GLY A 95 -2.27 19.06 -12.27
N TYR A 96 -2.52 19.94 -13.24
CA TYR A 96 -3.63 19.83 -14.19
C TYR A 96 -3.67 18.47 -14.92
N ASP A 97 -2.53 18.04 -15.47
CA ASP A 97 -2.45 16.79 -16.24
C ASP A 97 -2.65 15.54 -15.37
N CYS A 98 -2.21 15.60 -14.11
CA CYS A 98 -2.33 14.51 -13.14
C CYS A 98 -3.80 14.21 -12.79
N ALA A 99 -4.68 15.22 -12.76
CA ALA A 99 -6.10 15.01 -12.42
C ALA A 99 -6.83 14.11 -13.42
N ARG A 100 -6.36 14.04 -14.67
CA ARG A 100 -6.90 13.07 -15.63
C ARG A 100 -6.58 11.65 -15.20
N LEU A 101 -5.33 11.36 -14.83
CA LEU A 101 -4.91 10.03 -14.40
C LEU A 101 -5.64 9.60 -13.12
N ILE A 102 -5.72 10.49 -12.12
CA ILE A 102 -6.44 10.23 -10.87
C ILE A 102 -7.91 9.93 -11.09
N LEU A 103 -8.57 10.67 -11.99
CA LEU A 103 -9.95 10.37 -12.36
C LEU A 103 -10.10 8.97 -12.96
N GLU A 104 -9.18 8.57 -13.85
CA GLU A 104 -9.22 7.23 -14.45
C GLU A 104 -8.96 6.12 -13.41
N HIS A 105 -8.05 6.33 -12.45
CA HIS A 105 -7.86 5.41 -11.31
C HIS A 105 -9.17 5.20 -10.55
N LEU A 106 -9.84 6.29 -10.17
CA LEU A 106 -11.10 6.23 -9.43
C LEU A 106 -12.20 5.56 -10.25
N LYS A 107 -12.33 5.87 -11.55
CA LYS A 107 -13.29 5.19 -12.45
C LYS A 107 -13.05 3.69 -12.56
N LYS A 108 -11.78 3.28 -12.56
CA LYS A 108 -11.36 1.87 -12.55
C LYS A 108 -11.38 1.23 -11.16
N GLN A 109 -11.87 1.93 -10.13
CA GLN A 109 -11.94 1.42 -8.75
C GLN A 109 -10.56 1.07 -8.18
N LEU A 110 -9.52 1.77 -8.63
CA LEU A 110 -8.19 1.72 -8.06
C LEU A 110 -8.13 2.72 -6.90
N PRO A 111 -7.76 2.29 -5.68
CA PRO A 111 -7.72 3.19 -4.52
C PRO A 111 -6.64 4.25 -4.69
N VAL A 112 -7.03 5.50 -4.44
CA VAL A 112 -6.17 6.69 -4.45
C VAL A 112 -6.05 7.25 -3.04
N VAL A 113 -4.81 7.39 -2.58
CA VAL A 113 -4.47 8.04 -1.32
C VAL A 113 -3.97 9.44 -1.64
N VAL A 114 -4.63 10.47 -1.10
CA VAL A 114 -4.31 11.88 -1.34
C VAL A 114 -3.62 12.46 -0.12
N VAL A 115 -2.41 12.99 -0.29
CA VAL A 115 -1.65 13.61 0.81
C VAL A 115 -1.98 15.11 0.90
N ARG A 116 -2.96 15.45 1.74
CA ARG A 116 -3.31 16.84 2.07
C ARG A 116 -2.18 17.51 2.85
N GLY A 117 -1.83 18.71 2.43
CA GLY A 117 -0.70 19.51 2.86
C GLY A 117 0.48 19.48 1.88
N SER A 118 0.43 18.63 0.86
CA SER A 118 1.48 18.57 -0.17
C SER A 118 1.32 19.61 -1.29
N GLY A 119 0.21 20.37 -1.32
CA GLY A 119 -0.03 21.41 -2.33
C GLY A 119 -0.79 20.93 -3.56
N GLY A 120 -0.83 21.78 -4.59
CA GLY A 120 -1.31 21.45 -5.93
C GLY A 120 -2.73 20.85 -6.00
N LEU A 121 -2.88 19.87 -6.88
CA LEU A 121 -4.09 19.06 -7.03
C LEU A 121 -4.47 18.32 -5.73
N ALA A 122 -3.52 17.82 -4.96
CA ALA A 122 -3.78 17.03 -3.76
C ALA A 122 -4.59 17.84 -2.73
N ASP A 123 -4.21 19.11 -2.49
CA ASP A 123 -4.93 19.99 -1.58
C ASP A 123 -6.30 20.41 -2.11
N LEU A 124 -6.41 20.68 -3.42
CA LEU A 124 -7.68 21.03 -4.05
C LEU A 124 -8.67 19.86 -4.00
N LEU A 125 -8.20 18.65 -4.30
CA LEU A 125 -9.00 17.43 -4.29
C LEU A 125 -9.40 17.05 -2.86
N ALA A 126 -8.49 17.15 -1.89
CA ALA A 126 -8.79 16.93 -0.47
C ALA A 126 -9.82 17.94 0.06
N TYR A 127 -9.69 19.22 -0.31
CA TYR A 127 -10.68 20.25 0.04
C TYR A 127 -12.06 19.94 -0.55
N ALA A 128 -12.14 19.62 -1.84
CA ALA A 128 -13.41 19.28 -2.49
C ALA A 128 -14.03 18.00 -1.92
N TYR A 129 -13.22 16.99 -1.62
CA TYR A 129 -13.66 15.75 -0.97
C TYR A 129 -14.25 16.02 0.41
N TYR A 130 -13.57 16.82 1.25
CA TYR A 130 -14.06 17.18 2.58
C TYR A 130 -15.40 17.92 2.53
N GLU A 131 -15.53 18.90 1.64
CA GLU A 131 -16.75 19.71 1.50
C GLU A 131 -17.97 18.91 1.03
N VAL A 132 -17.77 17.83 0.26
CA VAL A 132 -18.85 17.01 -0.29
C VAL A 132 -19.14 15.78 0.57
N SER A 133 -18.10 15.09 1.05
CA SER A 133 -18.22 13.76 1.67
C SER A 133 -18.17 13.78 3.19
N GLU A 134 -17.47 14.73 3.82
CA GLU A 134 -17.23 14.72 5.27
C GLU A 134 -17.89 15.89 6.01
N ARG A 135 -18.50 16.83 5.29
CA ARG A 135 -19.12 18.00 5.91
C ARG A 135 -20.35 17.57 6.75
N PRO A 136 -20.43 17.94 8.05
CA PRO A 136 -21.53 17.53 8.94
C PRO A 136 -22.93 18.12 8.65
N ARG A 137 -23.20 18.60 7.43
CA ARG A 137 -24.49 19.25 7.10
C ARG A 137 -25.39 18.24 6.39
N GLY A 138 -26.57 18.00 6.97
CA GLY A 138 -27.54 16.98 6.56
C GLY A 138 -28.18 17.15 5.19
N ILE A 139 -27.58 17.90 4.27
CA ILE A 139 -28.04 18.01 2.88
C ILE A 139 -26.79 18.10 2.00
N GLN A 140 -26.59 17.12 1.12
CA GLN A 140 -25.80 17.30 -0.09
C GLN A 140 -26.55 18.32 -0.97
N ASP A 141 -26.52 19.59 -0.59
CA ASP A 141 -27.20 20.65 -1.33
C ASP A 141 -26.51 20.76 -2.69
N ALA A 142 -27.13 20.18 -3.71
CA ALA A 142 -26.69 20.31 -5.10
C ALA A 142 -26.50 21.80 -5.46
N GLU A 143 -27.33 22.67 -4.88
CA GLU A 143 -27.21 24.12 -4.97
C GLU A 143 -25.92 24.66 -4.33
N TYR A 144 -25.54 24.18 -3.14
CA TYR A 144 -24.25 24.56 -2.51
C TYR A 144 -23.06 24.13 -3.37
N VAL A 145 -23.11 22.89 -3.88
CA VAL A 145 -22.05 22.34 -4.72
C VAL A 145 -21.89 23.18 -6.00
N GLU A 146 -22.99 23.49 -6.68
CA GLU A 146 -22.97 24.22 -7.93
C GLU A 146 -22.62 25.70 -7.75
N ASN A 147 -23.25 26.37 -6.79
CA ASN A 147 -23.16 27.82 -6.66
C ASN A 147 -22.01 28.28 -5.76
N SER A 148 -21.61 27.49 -4.76
CA SER A 148 -20.60 27.91 -3.77
C SER A 148 -19.30 27.15 -3.94
N LEU A 149 -19.32 25.82 -3.86
CA LEU A 149 -18.12 25.00 -3.88
C LEU A 149 -17.37 25.12 -5.22
N LYS A 150 -18.06 25.00 -6.36
CA LYS A 150 -17.42 25.15 -7.67
C LYS A 150 -16.77 26.52 -7.86
N ARG A 151 -17.41 27.59 -7.36
CA ARG A 151 -16.85 28.94 -7.42
C ARG A 151 -15.61 29.08 -6.54
N GLU A 152 -15.68 28.61 -5.30
CA GLU A 152 -14.53 28.65 -4.39
C GLU A 152 -13.36 27.79 -4.90
N LEU A 153 -13.65 26.60 -5.42
CA LEU A 153 -12.66 25.71 -6.01
C LEU A 153 -11.98 26.36 -7.23
N ALA A 154 -12.74 27.05 -8.10
CA ALA A 154 -12.15 27.81 -9.20
C ALA A 154 -11.20 28.91 -8.71
N ASN A 155 -11.56 29.63 -7.65
CA ASN A 155 -10.70 30.65 -7.04
C ASN A 155 -9.42 30.02 -6.45
N LYS A 156 -9.53 28.88 -5.77
CA LYS A 156 -8.37 28.14 -5.25
C LYS A 156 -7.48 27.63 -6.39
N ILE A 157 -8.05 27.13 -7.48
CA ILE A 157 -7.28 26.74 -8.68
C ILE A 157 -6.50 27.93 -9.23
N ALA A 158 -7.16 29.08 -9.40
CA ALA A 158 -6.50 30.31 -9.86
C ALA A 158 -5.36 30.76 -8.92
N HIS A 159 -5.49 30.51 -7.61
CA HIS A 159 -4.44 30.79 -6.64
C HIS A 159 -3.25 29.83 -6.77
N HIS A 160 -3.50 28.51 -6.75
CA HIS A 160 -2.46 27.47 -6.80
C HIS A 160 -1.80 27.32 -8.17
N PHE A 161 -2.50 27.66 -9.25
CA PHE A 161 -2.02 27.55 -10.63
C PHE A 161 -2.20 28.90 -11.35
N PRO A 162 -1.27 29.85 -11.18
CA PRO A 162 -1.39 31.21 -11.73
C PRO A 162 -1.59 31.25 -13.25
N HIS A 163 -1.03 30.30 -13.99
CA HIS A 163 -1.20 30.18 -15.45
C HIS A 163 -2.66 29.87 -15.87
N LEU A 164 -3.50 29.38 -14.97
CA LEU A 164 -4.94 29.13 -15.21
C LEU A 164 -5.83 30.32 -14.83
N ARG A 165 -5.28 31.45 -14.37
CA ARG A 165 -6.05 32.65 -14.00
C ARG A 165 -6.78 33.27 -15.19
N GLU A 166 -6.10 33.37 -16.33
CA GLU A 166 -6.63 34.01 -17.53
C GLU A 166 -7.33 33.01 -18.45
N ASN A 167 -7.01 31.71 -18.31
CA ASN A 167 -7.64 30.64 -19.09
C ASN A 167 -8.87 30.05 -18.38
N ASN A 168 -10.00 30.74 -18.49
CA ASN A 168 -11.27 30.32 -17.87
C ASN A 168 -11.71 28.90 -18.30
N LEU A 169 -11.49 28.53 -19.57
CA LEU A 169 -11.87 27.22 -20.08
C LEU A 169 -11.06 26.11 -19.39
N ALA A 170 -9.74 26.19 -19.39
CA ALA A 170 -8.88 25.21 -18.74
C ALA A 170 -9.13 25.14 -17.23
N ARG A 171 -9.34 26.29 -16.57
CA ARG A 171 -9.69 26.34 -15.14
C ARG A 171 -11.01 25.63 -14.84
N ASN A 172 -12.04 25.85 -15.65
CA ASN A 172 -13.34 25.20 -15.47
C ASN A 172 -13.24 23.69 -15.74
N LEU A 173 -12.50 23.27 -16.78
CA LEU A 173 -12.22 21.86 -17.04
C LEU A 173 -11.48 21.19 -15.87
N PHE A 174 -10.52 21.89 -15.27
CA PHE A 174 -9.80 21.36 -14.11
C PHE A 174 -10.70 21.20 -12.90
N ARG A 175 -11.49 22.24 -12.59
CA ARG A 175 -12.50 22.22 -11.53
C ARG A 175 -13.47 21.06 -11.71
N ASP A 176 -14.02 20.90 -12.91
CA ASP A 176 -15.01 19.88 -13.19
C ASP A 176 -14.41 18.46 -13.09
N ARG A 177 -13.13 18.31 -13.46
CA ARG A 177 -12.36 17.07 -13.24
C ARG A 177 -12.23 16.71 -11.76
N ILE A 178 -11.89 17.69 -10.92
CA ILE A 178 -11.78 17.50 -9.46
C ILE A 178 -13.13 17.09 -8.88
N MET A 179 -14.20 17.78 -9.29
CA MET A 179 -15.57 17.42 -8.88
C MET A 179 -16.00 16.03 -9.38
N GLU A 180 -15.53 15.59 -10.54
CA GLU A 180 -15.73 14.23 -11.02
C GLU A 180 -14.96 13.20 -10.18
N CYS A 181 -13.70 13.49 -9.79
CA CYS A 181 -12.94 12.62 -8.89
C CYS A 181 -13.69 12.42 -7.56
N VAL A 182 -14.22 13.50 -6.97
CA VAL A 182 -15.00 13.42 -5.72
C VAL A 182 -16.27 12.57 -5.90
N ARG A 183 -16.93 12.64 -7.06
CA ARG A 183 -18.10 11.78 -7.35
C ARG A 183 -17.73 10.29 -7.40
N TYR A 184 -16.56 9.95 -7.94
CA TYR A 184 -16.06 8.56 -7.98
C TYR A 184 -15.32 8.13 -6.71
N ALA A 185 -15.17 9.01 -5.72
CA ALA A 185 -14.50 8.69 -4.46
C ALA A 185 -15.23 7.60 -3.66
N HIS A 186 -16.56 7.53 -3.78
CA HIS A 186 -17.39 6.51 -3.16
C HIS A 186 -18.18 5.78 -4.24
N GLN A 187 -18.04 4.46 -4.33
CA GLN A 187 -18.79 3.65 -5.30
C GLN A 187 -19.18 2.31 -4.67
N ASN A 188 -20.43 1.89 -4.86
CA ASN A 188 -20.94 0.60 -4.38
C ASN A 188 -20.67 0.33 -2.89
N GLY A 189 -20.77 1.37 -2.04
CA GLY A 189 -20.49 1.29 -0.60
C GLY A 189 -19.01 1.21 -0.22
N GLN A 190 -18.09 1.30 -1.17
CA GLN A 190 -16.64 1.33 -0.95
C GLN A 190 -16.08 2.74 -1.09
N VAL A 191 -14.93 2.96 -0.45
CA VAL A 191 -14.19 4.23 -0.47
C VAL A 191 -12.91 4.05 -1.29
N TYR A 192 -12.84 4.72 -2.44
CA TYR A 192 -11.70 4.66 -3.35
C TYR A 192 -10.79 5.89 -3.23
N LEU A 193 -11.21 6.94 -2.54
CA LEU A 193 -10.36 8.10 -2.24
C LEU A 193 -10.19 8.23 -0.73
N THR A 194 -8.96 8.11 -0.25
CA THR A 194 -8.61 8.32 1.17
C THR A 194 -7.71 9.53 1.31
N VAL A 195 -8.02 10.45 2.22
CA VAL A 195 -7.21 11.66 2.46
C VAL A 195 -6.32 11.45 3.69
N LEU A 196 -5.01 11.65 3.53
CA LEU A 196 -4.03 11.74 4.60
C LEU A 196 -3.68 13.19 4.85
N ASN A 197 -3.91 13.70 6.05
CA ASN A 197 -3.66 15.10 6.39
C ASN A 197 -2.35 15.25 7.17
N LEU A 198 -1.33 15.81 6.52
CA LEU A 198 -0.01 16.07 7.13
C LEU A 198 -0.06 17.02 8.33
N HIS A 199 -1.11 17.85 8.44
CA HIS A 199 -1.28 18.78 9.56
C HIS A 199 -2.02 18.14 10.74
N SER A 200 -2.50 16.91 10.61
CA SER A 200 -3.15 16.20 11.71
C SER A 200 -2.11 15.57 12.62
N HIS A 201 -2.23 15.77 13.93
CA HIS A 201 -1.40 15.11 14.94
C HIS A 201 -1.53 13.57 14.90
N SER A 202 -2.62 13.06 14.31
CA SER A 202 -2.85 11.63 14.13
C SER A 202 -2.18 11.03 12.90
N CYS A 203 -1.61 11.84 12.00
CA CYS A 203 -0.98 11.37 10.77
C CYS A 203 0.53 11.48 10.92
N LYS A 204 1.18 10.34 11.14
CA LYS A 204 2.63 10.21 11.05
C LYS A 204 2.98 9.53 9.75
N LEU A 205 3.89 10.11 8.98
CA LEU A 205 4.37 9.52 7.73
C LEU A 205 5.19 8.25 7.96
N GLU A 206 5.69 8.03 9.19
CA GLU A 206 6.33 6.78 9.59
C GLU A 206 5.37 5.58 9.46
N ASP A 207 4.07 5.80 9.64
CA ASP A 207 3.02 4.78 9.56
C ASP A 207 2.35 4.75 8.16
N LEU A 208 3.03 5.24 7.11
CA LEU A 208 2.45 5.32 5.76
C LEU A 208 1.97 3.96 5.25
N ASP A 209 2.71 2.90 5.57
CA ASP A 209 2.36 1.52 5.28
C ASP A 209 0.96 1.16 5.82
N GLU A 210 0.67 1.53 7.07
CA GLU A 210 -0.64 1.31 7.68
C GLU A 210 -1.75 2.06 6.96
N HIS A 211 -1.49 3.31 6.59
CA HIS A 211 -2.45 4.15 5.90
C HIS A 211 -2.78 3.62 4.49
N LEU A 212 -1.77 3.13 3.77
CA LEU A 212 -1.94 2.49 2.46
C LEU A 212 -2.76 1.20 2.57
N LEU A 213 -2.46 0.35 3.56
CA LEU A 213 -3.24 -0.86 3.81
C LEU A 213 -4.70 -0.57 4.15
N ARG A 214 -4.96 0.43 5.01
CA ARG A 214 -6.33 0.85 5.34
C ARG A 214 -7.07 1.38 4.13
N ALA A 215 -6.40 2.14 3.26
CA ALA A 215 -7.01 2.60 2.01
C ALA A 215 -7.36 1.44 1.08
N LEU A 216 -6.48 0.44 0.96
CA LEU A 216 -6.76 -0.80 0.23
C LEU A 216 -8.00 -1.52 0.79
N PHE A 217 -8.04 -1.78 2.10
CA PHE A 217 -9.16 -2.47 2.74
C PHE A 217 -10.50 -1.71 2.70
N LYS A 218 -10.47 -0.38 2.62
CA LYS A 218 -11.67 0.45 2.39
C LYS A 218 -12.20 0.39 0.97
N SER A 219 -11.38 -0.03 0.01
CA SER A 219 -11.74 -0.11 -1.42
C SER A 219 -12.14 -1.52 -1.86
N GLN A 220 -11.83 -2.53 -1.04
CA GLN A 220 -12.16 -3.93 -1.28
C GLN A 220 -13.65 -4.18 -1.19
N ARG A 221 -14.18 -4.93 -2.15
CA ARG A 221 -15.57 -5.39 -2.09
C ARG A 221 -15.69 -6.60 -1.15
N PRO A 222 -16.58 -6.56 -0.15
CA PRO A 222 -16.83 -7.72 0.68
C PRO A 222 -17.52 -8.79 -0.17
N ASP A 223 -16.81 -9.87 -0.46
CA ASP A 223 -17.42 -11.09 -0.98
C ASP A 223 -18.11 -11.83 0.17
N LEU A 224 -19.43 -11.68 0.25
CA LEU A 224 -20.24 -12.32 1.29
C LEU A 224 -20.20 -13.85 1.22
N THR A 225 -19.87 -14.43 0.06
CA THR A 225 -19.77 -15.88 -0.10
C THR A 225 -18.41 -16.43 0.33
N SER A 226 -17.37 -15.59 0.30
CA SER A 226 -15.98 -15.95 0.56
C SER A 226 -15.33 -15.07 1.65
N TRP A 227 -16.13 -14.57 2.59
CA TRP A 227 -15.70 -13.65 3.64
C TRP A 227 -14.48 -14.17 4.41
N HIS A 228 -14.49 -15.45 4.79
CA HIS A 228 -13.36 -16.07 5.48
C HIS A 228 -12.08 -16.10 4.64
N ALA A 229 -12.18 -16.40 3.35
CA ALA A 229 -11.01 -16.43 2.48
C ALA A 229 -10.46 -15.01 2.26
N GLN A 230 -11.33 -14.00 2.14
CA GLN A 230 -10.92 -12.61 2.07
C GLN A 230 -10.17 -12.18 3.33
N MET A 231 -10.70 -12.45 4.52
CA MET A 231 -10.01 -12.13 5.78
C MET A 231 -8.65 -12.82 5.91
N GLN A 232 -8.51 -14.06 5.42
CA GLN A 232 -7.22 -14.75 5.39
C GLN A 232 -6.22 -14.07 4.46
N LYS A 233 -6.68 -13.59 3.29
CA LYS A 233 -5.84 -12.81 2.36
C LYS A 233 -5.40 -11.49 3.00
N ASP A 234 -6.33 -10.78 3.64
CA ASP A 234 -6.03 -9.51 4.32
C ASP A 234 -5.06 -9.73 5.49
N LEU A 235 -5.22 -10.82 6.24
CA LEU A 235 -4.28 -11.18 7.30
C LEU A 235 -2.88 -11.48 6.74
N LEU A 236 -2.80 -12.21 5.63
CA LEU A 236 -1.53 -12.49 4.97
C LEU A 236 -0.87 -11.19 4.47
N LEU A 237 -1.64 -10.27 3.89
CA LEU A 237 -1.13 -8.98 3.42
C LEU A 237 -0.57 -8.14 4.57
N THR A 238 -1.28 -8.06 5.71
CA THR A 238 -0.76 -7.36 6.89
C THR A 238 0.50 -8.02 7.45
N LEU A 239 0.60 -9.35 7.38
CA LEU A 239 1.81 -10.10 7.73
C LEU A 239 2.95 -9.90 6.71
N ASP A 240 2.66 -9.62 5.44
CA ASP A 240 3.70 -9.24 4.47
C ASP A 240 4.25 -7.85 4.81
N TRP A 241 3.37 -6.90 5.12
CA TRP A 241 3.70 -5.49 5.37
C TRP A 241 4.20 -5.17 6.78
N ASN A 242 4.05 -6.09 7.72
CA ASN A 242 4.45 -5.89 9.13
C ASN A 242 3.61 -4.93 9.94
N SER A 243 2.30 -4.92 9.68
CA SER A 243 1.39 -4.00 10.34
C SER A 243 0.42 -4.77 11.26
N PRO A 244 0.85 -5.24 12.44
CA PRO A 244 0.01 -6.03 13.35
C PRO A 244 -1.17 -5.20 13.90
N HIS A 245 -1.00 -3.89 14.05
CA HIS A 245 -2.07 -2.98 14.45
C HIS A 245 -3.19 -2.92 13.42
N VAL A 246 -2.83 -2.87 12.13
CA VAL A 246 -3.79 -2.95 11.03
C VAL A 246 -4.48 -4.30 11.02
N ALA A 247 -3.74 -5.41 11.19
CA ALA A 247 -4.32 -6.74 11.29
C ALA A 247 -5.38 -6.83 12.40
N MET A 248 -5.09 -6.27 13.58
CA MET A 248 -6.06 -6.21 14.68
C MET A 248 -7.32 -5.44 14.26
N SER A 249 -7.17 -4.20 13.78
CA SER A 249 -8.32 -3.33 13.52
C SER A 249 -9.13 -3.70 12.27
N GLU A 250 -8.46 -4.16 11.22
CA GLU A 250 -9.05 -4.33 9.90
C GLU A 250 -9.39 -5.79 9.58
N VAL A 251 -8.82 -6.76 10.31
CA VAL A 251 -9.14 -8.19 10.17
C VAL A 251 -9.89 -8.67 11.40
N PHE A 252 -9.25 -8.75 12.58
CA PHE A 252 -9.85 -9.38 13.74
C PHE A 252 -11.10 -8.64 14.27
N LEU A 253 -11.03 -7.32 14.43
CA LEU A 253 -12.16 -6.53 14.92
C LEU A 253 -13.29 -6.37 13.89
N LYS A 254 -13.02 -6.62 12.60
CA LYS A 254 -14.05 -6.62 11.56
C LYS A 254 -14.88 -7.90 11.51
N ASP A 255 -14.46 -8.99 12.16
CA ASP A 255 -15.26 -10.22 12.22
C ASP A 255 -16.43 -10.05 13.21
N PRO A 256 -17.69 -9.91 12.74
CA PRO A 256 -18.83 -9.75 13.62
C PRO A 256 -19.09 -11.01 14.48
N SER A 257 -18.58 -12.17 14.05
CA SER A 257 -18.77 -13.44 14.75
C SER A 257 -17.71 -13.70 15.83
N ASN A 258 -16.58 -12.98 15.78
CA ASN A 258 -15.38 -13.22 16.60
C ASN A 258 -14.96 -14.71 16.61
N LYS A 259 -15.15 -15.41 15.49
CA LYS A 259 -14.83 -16.84 15.30
C LYS A 259 -13.71 -17.05 14.29
N PHE A 260 -13.19 -15.99 13.69
CA PHE A 260 -12.06 -16.05 12.78
C PHE A 260 -10.88 -16.74 13.46
N LYS A 261 -10.42 -17.83 12.86
CA LYS A 261 -9.27 -18.60 13.34
C LYS A 261 -8.10 -18.39 12.41
N VAL A 262 -6.96 -18.09 13.00
CA VAL A 262 -5.71 -17.98 12.26
C VAL A 262 -5.31 -19.36 11.74
N ASP A 263 -5.05 -19.43 10.44
CA ASP A 263 -4.60 -20.66 9.80
C ASP A 263 -3.20 -21.04 10.27
N LYS A 264 -2.97 -22.36 10.37
CA LYS A 264 -1.69 -22.92 10.77
C LYS A 264 -0.54 -22.51 9.83
N SER A 265 -0.84 -22.28 8.56
CA SER A 265 0.12 -21.81 7.55
C SER A 265 0.52 -20.34 7.78
N ILE A 266 -0.44 -19.47 8.11
CA ILE A 266 -0.17 -18.06 8.41
C ILE A 266 0.66 -17.93 9.69
N PHE A 267 0.33 -18.70 10.73
CA PHE A 267 1.13 -18.75 11.95
C PHE A 267 2.57 -19.22 11.67
N GLU A 268 2.73 -20.25 10.82
CA GLU A 268 4.06 -20.73 10.41
C GLU A 268 4.87 -19.66 9.67
N GLN A 269 4.22 -18.84 8.84
CA GLN A 269 4.88 -17.71 8.18
C GLN A 269 5.33 -16.64 9.17
N ALA A 270 4.52 -16.35 10.20
CA ALA A 270 4.92 -15.40 11.23
C ALA A 270 6.16 -15.86 11.99
N ILE A 271 6.24 -17.13 12.43
CA ILE A 271 7.39 -17.63 13.19
C ILE A 271 8.65 -17.88 12.35
N THR A 272 8.54 -18.00 11.02
CA THR A 272 9.68 -18.26 10.13
C THR A 272 10.28 -17.00 9.53
N ARG A 273 9.52 -15.91 9.45
CA ARG A 273 9.99 -14.61 8.97
C ARG A 273 10.64 -13.81 10.11
N ALA A 274 11.52 -12.89 9.76
CA ALA A 274 12.13 -12.00 10.76
C ALA A 274 11.17 -10.86 11.14
N ASN A 275 11.34 -10.35 12.36
CA ASN A 275 10.66 -9.17 12.91
C ASN A 275 9.13 -9.30 12.92
N ARG A 276 8.61 -10.50 13.23
CA ARG A 276 7.16 -10.83 13.28
C ARG A 276 6.70 -11.27 14.67
N GLU A 277 7.51 -11.04 15.69
CA GLU A 277 7.21 -11.35 17.09
C GLU A 277 5.88 -10.74 17.54
N ASP A 278 5.58 -9.51 17.13
CA ASP A 278 4.31 -8.85 17.46
C ASP A 278 3.10 -9.56 16.82
N PHE A 279 3.27 -10.14 15.63
CA PHE A 279 2.23 -10.98 15.02
C PHE A 279 2.06 -12.31 15.78
N VAL A 280 3.15 -12.90 16.25
CA VAL A 280 3.09 -14.12 17.07
C VAL A 280 2.33 -13.82 18.36
N ASP A 281 2.69 -12.74 19.06
CA ASP A 281 1.98 -12.30 20.27
C ASP A 281 0.49 -12.00 19.99
N LEU A 282 0.20 -11.29 18.90
CA LEU A 282 -1.17 -11.05 18.42
C LEU A 282 -1.94 -12.36 18.22
N PHE A 283 -1.38 -13.35 17.53
CA PHE A 283 -2.05 -14.63 17.27
C PHE A 283 -2.31 -15.41 18.55
N LEU A 284 -1.38 -15.38 19.51
CA LEU A 284 -1.57 -16.02 20.81
C LEU A 284 -2.69 -15.34 21.61
N LYS A 285 -2.75 -13.99 21.60
CA LYS A 285 -3.83 -13.23 22.22
C LYS A 285 -5.20 -13.49 21.57
N GLN A 286 -5.23 -13.73 20.26
CA GLN A 286 -6.43 -14.14 19.53
C GLN A 286 -6.76 -15.64 19.67
N GLY A 287 -6.09 -16.36 20.59
CA GLY A 287 -6.44 -17.73 20.97
C GLY A 287 -5.86 -18.81 20.08
N PHE A 288 -4.78 -18.54 19.33
CA PHE A 288 -4.11 -19.56 18.55
C PHE A 288 -3.56 -20.70 19.43
N GLN A 289 -3.97 -21.93 19.13
CA GLN A 289 -3.66 -23.09 19.96
C GLN A 289 -2.35 -23.76 19.52
N ILE A 290 -1.23 -23.35 20.14
CA ILE A 290 0.11 -23.88 19.84
C ILE A 290 0.14 -25.41 19.91
N HIS A 291 -0.50 -26.02 20.92
CA HIS A 291 -0.51 -27.48 21.09
C HIS A 291 -1.18 -28.23 19.91
N LYS A 292 -2.09 -27.59 19.16
CA LYS A 292 -2.69 -28.17 17.94
C LYS A 292 -1.87 -27.90 16.68
N TYR A 293 -0.98 -26.91 16.74
CA TYR A 293 -0.08 -26.56 15.66
C TYR A 293 1.21 -27.39 15.72
N LEU A 294 1.80 -27.54 16.91
CA LEU A 294 3.14 -28.11 17.09
C LEU A 294 3.10 -29.63 17.07
N THR A 295 3.74 -30.23 16.06
CA THR A 295 3.97 -31.67 15.95
C THR A 295 5.47 -31.94 15.84
N PRO A 296 5.96 -33.16 16.14
CA PRO A 296 7.39 -33.46 15.98
C PRO A 296 7.93 -33.15 14.58
N LYS A 297 7.12 -33.40 13.55
CA LYS A 297 7.44 -33.08 12.15
C LYS A 297 7.60 -31.58 11.92
N ARG A 298 6.67 -30.77 12.43
CA ARG A 298 6.71 -29.30 12.32
C ARG A 298 7.82 -28.69 13.15
N LEU A 299 8.05 -29.19 14.37
CA LEU A 299 9.14 -28.73 15.20
C LEU A 299 10.49 -28.93 14.50
N LYS A 300 10.72 -30.12 13.92
CA LYS A 300 11.90 -30.38 13.07
C LYS A 300 11.99 -29.41 11.89
N TYR A 301 10.89 -29.16 11.20
CA TYR A 301 10.83 -28.20 10.10
C TYR A 301 11.22 -26.77 10.53
N LEU A 302 10.71 -26.29 11.67
CA LEU A 302 11.03 -24.97 12.20
C LEU A 302 12.51 -24.83 12.56
N PHE A 303 13.11 -25.86 13.14
CA PHE A 303 14.55 -25.87 13.39
C PHE A 303 15.36 -25.76 12.09
N LEU A 304 14.96 -26.50 11.04
CA LEU A 304 15.62 -26.43 9.73
C LEU A 304 15.46 -25.07 9.04
N LYS A 305 14.33 -24.39 9.25
CA LYS A 305 14.04 -23.06 8.70
C LYS A 305 14.60 -21.90 9.51
N SER A 306 15.20 -22.16 10.67
CA SER A 306 15.79 -21.11 11.49
C SER A 306 16.88 -20.35 10.72
N LYS A 307 16.83 -19.02 10.75
CA LYS A 307 17.80 -18.16 10.04
C LYS A 307 19.25 -18.39 10.50
N ARG A 308 19.43 -18.84 11.74
CA ARG A 308 20.73 -19.18 12.32
C ARG A 308 20.84 -20.70 12.49
N GLN A 309 20.98 -21.43 11.39
CA GLN A 309 21.23 -22.87 11.45
C GLN A 309 22.49 -23.20 12.27
N GLU A 310 23.48 -22.30 12.26
CA GLU A 310 24.69 -22.42 13.08
C GLU A 310 24.43 -22.34 14.58
N PHE A 311 23.42 -21.56 15.02
CA PHE A 311 23.01 -21.56 16.42
C PHE A 311 22.49 -22.95 16.82
N PHE A 312 21.67 -23.58 15.98
CA PHE A 312 21.20 -24.93 16.26
C PHE A 312 22.35 -25.95 16.23
N ARG A 313 23.25 -25.84 15.26
CA ARG A 313 24.42 -26.71 15.16
C ARG A 313 25.33 -26.57 16.38
N SER A 314 25.70 -25.35 16.77
CA SER A 314 26.63 -25.12 17.88
C SER A 314 25.98 -25.39 19.24
N ILE A 315 24.76 -24.90 19.49
CA ILE A 315 24.12 -24.98 20.80
C ILE A 315 23.35 -26.28 20.99
N CYS A 316 22.54 -26.69 20.01
CA CYS A 316 21.69 -27.88 20.17
C CYS A 316 22.42 -29.16 19.76
N TRP A 317 23.11 -29.18 18.62
CA TRP A 317 23.74 -30.38 18.08
C TRP A 317 25.08 -30.69 18.75
N GLU A 318 25.99 -29.71 18.80
CA GLU A 318 27.33 -29.87 19.38
C GLU A 318 27.30 -29.70 20.91
N GLY A 319 26.58 -28.69 21.42
CA GLY A 319 26.48 -28.41 22.86
C GLY A 319 25.58 -29.36 23.64
N ALA A 320 24.27 -29.33 23.38
CA ALA A 320 23.27 -30.05 24.18
C ALA A 320 23.21 -31.55 23.88
N LEU A 321 23.39 -31.94 22.61
CA LEU A 321 23.34 -33.35 22.17
C LEU A 321 24.72 -34.01 22.04
N GLY A 322 25.81 -33.24 22.13
CA GLY A 322 27.18 -33.76 22.11
C GLY A 322 27.60 -34.39 20.78
N HIS A 323 26.82 -34.24 19.71
CA HIS A 323 27.13 -34.78 18.40
C HIS A 323 28.05 -33.80 17.66
N GLY A 324 29.37 -34.05 17.70
CA GLY A 324 30.36 -33.21 17.01
C GLY A 324 31.70 -33.11 17.73
N LEU A 325 31.75 -33.47 19.02
CA LEU A 325 33.00 -33.75 19.72
C LEU A 325 33.52 -35.14 19.31
N VAL A 326 33.97 -35.28 18.06
CA VAL A 326 34.97 -36.29 17.77
C VAL A 326 36.21 -35.86 18.54
N ARG A 327 36.45 -36.55 19.66
CA ARG A 327 37.71 -36.50 20.39
C ARG A 327 38.84 -36.63 19.37
N ILE A 328 39.57 -35.54 19.15
CA ILE A 328 40.91 -35.63 18.58
C ILE A 328 41.69 -36.43 19.62
N HIS A 329 41.83 -37.73 19.37
CA HIS A 329 42.73 -38.56 20.14
C HIS A 329 44.13 -37.99 19.94
N ASP A 330 44.75 -37.64 21.07
CA ASP A 330 46.20 -37.52 21.21
C ASP A 330 46.88 -38.71 20.52
N HIS A 331 47.42 -38.49 19.32
CA HIS A 331 48.54 -39.27 18.85
C HIS A 331 49.81 -38.44 19.02
N LYS A 332 50.39 -38.63 20.19
CA LYS A 332 51.81 -38.46 20.48
C LYS A 332 52.66 -39.33 19.54
N VAL A 333 53.74 -38.72 19.02
CA VAL A 333 55.05 -39.33 18.67
C VAL A 333 54.97 -40.32 17.49
N TRP A 334 55.61 -40.07 16.33
CA TRP A 334 57.03 -39.82 16.10
C TRP A 334 57.30 -38.71 15.08
#